data_AF-A0A7Y9E8C2-F1
#
_entry.id   AF-A0A7Y9E8C2-F1
#
_cell.length_a   1.000
_cell.length_b   1.000
_cell.length_c   1.000
_cell.angle_alpha   90.00
_cell.angle_beta   90.00
_cell.angle_gamma   90.00
#
_symmetry.space_group_name_H-M   'P 1'
#
loop_
_entity.id
_entity.type
_entity.pdbx_description
1 polymer ?
#
loop_
_entity_poly.entity_id
_entity_poly.type
_entity_poly.pdbx_seq_one_letter_code
_entity_poly.pdbx_strand_id
1 'polypeptide(L)'
;MRLEVEPAGYTRAADPLRDAGQWVEQTLDNLRAALASSAAMAGTDSGGQGFATSYDVAAGSAAGAGAGLATSFHRLSALVATAAHNHGAAEAASRRGGGTAPPPPSGAGARVTAFSPPSAMGGSGESPDWWHYVLDHAEGLVWPNADTGELRSAGQAWQDAARSLMTVTGQCDEAVALLGAQRTPEAPHAQAAVRRLGDLVGQLSRQYSSLGQACARYADHVDSAREQSTHIMEGVLAGLAITAVVGIGLTLVTFGGSDAAAAAAASAEVAAGAEEVAGVLTVCAEAAGEGAAVAGDVATTAVDIKSGLAPFEAAEPELAEVTAVEGTEGGADGATTGPRQVFRADTRDPETIFRDGFQPKGSNTDLTEHVTMNPANSNFVSTTHSMESAENFAGQIRSDYIYQAQAEGIDVNATLGESSPFPWENEIAVPGGIPGEAVEGVWGPEGWIPNPAYLP
;
A
#
# COMPACT_ATOMS: atom_id res chain seq x y z
N MET A 1 -10.49 -7.45 -35.61
CA MET A 1 -10.03 -6.12 -35.19
C MET A 1 -8.59 -5.95 -35.65
N ARG A 2 -8.23 -4.85 -36.32
CA ARG A 2 -6.85 -4.60 -36.75
C ARG A 2 -6.10 -4.00 -35.55
N LEU A 3 -5.13 -4.72 -35.02
CA LEU A 3 -4.23 -4.21 -33.97
C LEU A 3 -3.46 -3.03 -34.56
N GLU A 4 -3.62 -1.85 -33.97
CA GLU A 4 -2.82 -0.67 -34.27
C GLU A 4 -2.02 -0.36 -33.00
N VAL A 5 -1.00 -1.19 -32.75
CA VAL A 5 0.01 -0.94 -31.74
C VAL A 5 1.16 -0.24 -32.43
N GLU A 6 1.44 1.00 -32.05
CA GLU A 6 2.71 1.63 -32.41
C GLU A 6 3.72 1.22 -31.32
N PRO A 7 4.76 0.40 -31.60
CA PRO A 7 5.72 -0.01 -30.57
C PRO A 7 6.38 1.19 -29.86
N ALA A 8 6.51 2.32 -30.56
CA ALA A 8 6.97 3.59 -29.99
C ALA A 8 5.99 4.21 -28.99
N GLY A 9 4.70 3.86 -29.01
CA GLY A 9 3.69 4.31 -28.05
C GLY A 9 3.85 3.68 -26.67
N TYR A 10 4.06 2.36 -26.60
CA TYR A 10 4.36 1.66 -25.34
C TYR A 10 5.74 2.04 -24.78
N THR A 11 6.76 2.20 -25.62
CA THR A 11 8.06 2.72 -25.17
C THR A 11 7.94 4.10 -24.54
N ARG A 12 7.17 5.01 -25.17
CA ARG A 12 6.88 6.34 -24.61
C ARG A 12 6.11 6.27 -23.29
N ALA A 13 5.23 5.29 -23.10
CA ALA A 13 4.48 5.12 -21.86
C ALA A 13 5.33 4.58 -20.68
N ALA A 14 6.44 3.89 -20.97
CA ALA A 14 7.36 3.41 -19.94
C ALA A 14 8.22 4.53 -19.32
N ASP A 15 8.51 5.57 -20.09
CA ASP A 15 9.34 6.71 -19.67
C ASP A 15 8.78 7.46 -18.44
N PRO A 16 7.52 7.96 -18.42
CA PRO A 16 6.99 8.66 -17.26
C PRO A 16 6.95 7.78 -16.00
N LEU A 17 6.82 6.45 -16.13
CA LEU A 17 6.85 5.53 -15.00
C LEU A 17 8.27 5.35 -14.44
N ARG A 18 9.28 5.31 -15.31
CA ARG A 18 10.68 5.29 -14.90
C ARG A 18 11.05 6.60 -14.20
N ASP A 19 10.64 7.72 -14.78
CA ASP A 19 10.90 9.06 -14.23
C ASP A 19 10.19 9.22 -12.88
N ALA A 20 8.99 8.65 -12.71
CA ALA A 20 8.30 8.57 -11.43
C ALA A 20 9.11 7.78 -10.39
N GLY A 21 9.61 6.59 -10.74
CA GLY A 21 10.46 5.79 -9.85
C GLY A 21 11.71 6.56 -9.39
N GLN A 22 12.41 7.20 -10.33
CA GLN A 22 13.59 8.02 -10.03
C GLN A 22 13.26 9.24 -9.15
N TRP A 23 12.10 9.87 -9.38
CA TRP A 23 11.66 11.00 -8.57
C TRP A 23 11.33 10.60 -7.13
N VAL A 24 10.71 9.43 -6.94
CA VAL A 24 10.47 8.88 -5.60
C VAL A 24 11.79 8.56 -4.90
N GLU A 25 12.77 7.96 -5.58
CA GLU A 25 14.12 7.73 -5.03
C GLU A 25 14.78 9.04 -4.59
N GLN A 26 14.79 10.06 -5.46
CA GLN A 26 15.36 11.35 -5.12
C GLN A 26 14.66 12.00 -3.93
N THR A 27 13.34 11.81 -3.81
CA THR A 27 12.56 12.27 -2.66
C THR A 27 13.00 11.57 -1.38
N LEU A 28 13.24 10.25 -1.43
CA LEU A 28 13.74 9.48 -0.29
C LEU A 28 15.17 9.86 0.11
N ASP A 29 16.05 10.11 -0.85
CA ASP A 29 17.43 10.54 -0.57
C ASP A 29 17.45 11.92 0.09
N ASN A 30 16.63 12.86 -0.41
CA ASN A 30 16.49 14.18 0.19
C ASN A 30 15.93 14.10 1.62
N LEU A 31 14.91 13.27 1.81
CA LEU A 31 14.31 13.04 3.13
C LEU A 31 15.33 12.41 4.10
N ARG A 32 16.07 11.39 3.66
CA ARG A 32 17.12 10.74 4.45
C ARG A 32 18.18 11.75 4.89
N ALA A 33 18.64 12.60 3.97
CA ALA A 33 19.63 13.62 4.28
C ALA A 33 19.10 14.65 5.28
N ALA A 34 17.85 15.09 5.12
CA ALA A 34 17.21 16.05 6.01
C ALA A 34 16.95 15.49 7.42
N LEU A 35 16.67 14.19 7.55
CA LEU A 35 16.46 13.52 8.84
C LEU A 35 17.78 13.10 9.53
N ALA A 36 18.95 13.33 8.92
CA ALA A 36 20.21 12.84 9.47
C ALA A 36 20.56 13.45 10.85
N SER A 37 20.09 14.66 11.15
CA SER A 37 20.27 15.34 12.45
C SER A 37 19.17 15.02 13.47
N SER A 38 18.11 14.31 13.09
CA SER A 38 16.93 14.11 13.95
C SER A 38 17.11 13.08 15.07
N ALA A 39 18.35 12.63 15.31
CA ALA A 39 18.65 11.68 16.36
C ALA A 39 18.46 12.34 17.74
N ALA A 40 17.85 11.64 18.69
CA ALA A 40 17.67 12.15 20.05
C ALA A 40 16.97 13.52 20.15
N MET A 41 15.98 13.77 19.29
CA MET A 41 15.21 15.02 19.27
C MET A 41 13.98 15.01 20.21
N ALA A 42 13.50 13.84 20.65
CA ALA A 42 12.19 13.72 21.29
C ALA A 42 12.19 13.99 22.80
N GLY A 43 13.34 14.06 23.46
CA GLY A 43 13.45 14.15 24.91
C GLY A 43 13.53 12.78 25.60
N THR A 44 13.76 12.83 26.90
CA THR A 44 13.90 11.68 27.81
C THR A 44 12.79 11.60 28.85
N ASP A 45 11.89 12.60 28.91
CA ASP A 45 10.68 12.53 29.72
C ASP A 45 9.68 11.49 29.18
N SER A 46 8.65 11.18 29.95
CA SER A 46 7.66 10.16 29.58
C SER A 46 6.93 10.48 28.27
N GLY A 47 6.65 11.77 28.01
CA GLY A 47 6.07 12.23 26.76
C GLY A 47 7.02 12.01 25.59
N GLY A 48 8.29 12.39 25.75
CA GLY A 48 9.34 12.17 24.76
C GLY A 48 9.56 10.69 24.43
N GLN A 49 9.57 9.83 25.44
CA GLN A 49 9.70 8.39 25.24
C GLN A 49 8.51 7.80 24.46
N GLY A 50 7.29 8.21 24.82
CA GLY A 50 6.07 7.78 24.15
C GLY A 50 6.01 8.23 22.68
N PHE A 51 6.37 9.50 22.43
CA PHE A 51 6.47 10.05 21.08
C PHE A 51 7.53 9.29 20.26
N ALA A 52 8.76 9.17 20.76
CA ALA A 52 9.85 8.51 20.05
C ALA A 52 9.52 7.06 19.67
N THR A 53 8.93 6.29 20.60
CA THR A 53 8.54 4.89 20.35
C THR A 53 7.62 4.77 19.14
N SER A 54 6.64 5.66 19.04
CA SER A 54 5.63 5.61 17.97
C SER A 54 6.16 6.23 16.67
N TYR A 55 6.88 7.35 16.78
CA TYR A 55 7.50 8.04 15.65
C TYR A 55 8.51 7.14 14.93
N ASP A 56 9.40 6.45 15.65
CA ASP A 56 10.45 5.62 15.04
C ASP A 56 9.85 4.48 14.20
N VAL A 57 8.80 3.82 14.71
CA VAL A 57 8.08 2.77 13.99
C VAL A 57 7.39 3.33 12.75
N ALA A 58 6.72 4.47 12.89
CA ALA A 58 5.99 5.10 11.80
C ALA A 58 6.92 5.63 10.70
N ALA A 59 8.00 6.31 11.08
CA ALA A 59 9.03 6.84 10.19
C ALA A 59 9.72 5.72 9.41
N GLY A 60 10.12 4.63 10.08
CA GLY A 60 10.70 3.45 9.40
C GLY A 60 9.72 2.77 8.46
N SER A 61 8.45 2.65 8.86
CA SER A 61 7.39 2.06 8.02
C SER A 61 7.13 2.90 6.76
N ALA A 62 7.07 4.22 6.91
CA ALA A 62 6.85 5.20 5.86
C ALA A 62 8.04 5.29 4.88
N ALA A 63 9.28 5.21 5.38
CA ALA A 63 10.48 5.08 4.55
C ALA A 63 10.46 3.77 3.73
N GLY A 64 10.07 2.66 4.36
CA GLY A 64 9.89 1.38 3.69
C GLY A 64 8.81 1.40 2.60
N ALA A 65 7.68 2.04 2.86
CA ALA A 65 6.59 2.17 1.88
C ALA A 65 7.02 3.02 0.68
N GLY A 66 7.80 4.09 0.89
CA GLY A 66 8.36 4.88 -0.21
C GLY A 66 9.34 4.11 -1.07
N ALA A 67 10.23 3.31 -0.47
CA ALA A 67 11.15 2.46 -1.23
C ALA A 67 10.42 1.36 -2.04
N GLY A 68 9.37 0.77 -1.46
CA GLY A 68 8.47 -0.14 -2.17
C GLY A 68 7.80 0.54 -3.37
N LEU A 69 7.29 1.76 -3.17
CA LEU A 69 6.64 2.54 -4.22
C LEU A 69 7.59 2.83 -5.39
N ALA A 70 8.82 3.27 -5.12
CA ALA A 70 9.84 3.47 -6.15
C ALA A 70 10.14 2.17 -6.91
N THR A 71 10.30 1.06 -6.18
CA THR A 71 10.51 -0.27 -6.78
C THR A 71 9.34 -0.68 -7.69
N SER A 72 8.09 -0.44 -7.26
CA SER A 72 6.90 -0.75 -8.06
C SER A 72 6.83 0.06 -9.34
N PHE A 73 7.19 1.35 -9.31
CA PHE A 73 7.28 2.17 -10.53
C PHE A 73 8.34 1.65 -11.50
N HIS A 74 9.53 1.28 -11.01
CA HIS A 74 10.58 0.69 -11.84
C HIS A 74 10.16 -0.63 -12.46
N ARG A 75 9.49 -1.50 -11.70
CA ARG A 75 8.98 -2.78 -12.21
C ARG A 75 7.88 -2.58 -13.23
N LEU A 76 6.94 -1.67 -12.98
CA LEU A 76 5.88 -1.39 -13.94
C LEU A 76 6.42 -0.77 -15.23
N SER A 77 7.40 0.15 -15.13
CA SER A 77 8.11 0.68 -16.30
C SER A 77 8.79 -0.44 -17.11
N ALA A 78 9.49 -1.36 -16.43
CA ALA A 78 10.13 -2.51 -17.09
C ALA A 78 9.11 -3.43 -17.78
N LEU A 79 7.95 -3.70 -17.15
CA LEU A 79 6.87 -4.49 -17.75
C LEU A 79 6.31 -3.83 -19.02
N VAL A 80 6.04 -2.52 -18.96
CA VAL A 80 5.54 -1.76 -20.11
C VAL A 80 6.57 -1.73 -21.25
N ALA A 81 7.85 -1.58 -20.92
CA ALA A 81 8.94 -1.63 -21.90
C ALA A 81 9.08 -3.03 -22.54
N THR A 82 8.93 -4.10 -21.76
CA THR A 82 8.95 -5.48 -22.26
C THR A 82 7.75 -5.78 -23.15
N ALA A 83 6.55 -5.32 -22.79
CA ALA A 83 5.38 -5.40 -23.66
C ALA A 83 5.64 -4.69 -25.00
N ALA A 84 6.23 -3.48 -24.97
CA ALA A 84 6.62 -2.75 -26.17
C ALA A 84 7.54 -3.58 -27.09
N HIS A 85 8.55 -4.23 -26.50
CA HIS A 85 9.48 -5.09 -27.21
C HIS A 85 8.78 -6.31 -27.81
N ASN A 86 7.96 -7.02 -27.03
CA ASN A 86 7.22 -8.20 -27.49
C ASN A 86 6.30 -7.86 -28.68
N HIS A 87 5.55 -6.76 -28.60
CA HIS A 87 4.73 -6.29 -29.73
C HIS A 87 5.59 -5.93 -30.95
N GLY A 88 6.70 -5.22 -30.76
CA GLY A 88 7.60 -4.86 -31.86
C GLY A 88 8.28 -6.06 -32.53
N ALA A 89 8.64 -7.08 -31.76
CA ALA A 89 9.21 -8.33 -32.28
C ALA A 89 8.17 -9.14 -33.08
N ALA A 90 6.93 -9.24 -32.58
CA ALA A 90 5.83 -9.87 -33.29
C ALA A 90 5.51 -9.17 -34.63
N GLU A 91 5.50 -7.83 -34.63
CA GLU A 91 5.32 -7.03 -35.85
C GLU A 91 6.47 -7.24 -36.85
N ALA A 92 7.72 -7.28 -36.37
CA ALA A 92 8.88 -7.55 -37.22
C ALA A 92 8.84 -8.94 -37.87
N ALA A 93 8.42 -9.96 -37.10
CA ALA A 93 8.26 -11.33 -37.60
C ALA A 93 7.11 -11.47 -38.61
N SER A 94 6.08 -10.63 -38.51
CA SER A 94 4.90 -10.66 -39.39
C SER A 94 5.13 -10.01 -40.76
N ARG A 95 6.22 -9.26 -40.95
CA ARG A 95 6.53 -8.59 -42.23
C ARG A 95 7.11 -9.58 -43.25
N ARG A 96 6.46 -9.68 -44.43
CA ARG A 96 7.02 -10.44 -45.57
C ARG A 96 8.36 -9.84 -45.99
N GLY A 97 9.43 -10.64 -45.91
CA GLY A 97 10.81 -10.23 -46.16
C GLY A 97 11.67 -10.02 -44.91
N GLY A 98 11.07 -10.15 -43.72
CA GLY A 98 11.73 -9.98 -42.42
C GLY A 98 11.83 -8.52 -41.98
N GLY A 99 11.40 -8.22 -40.76
CA GLY A 99 11.66 -6.95 -40.08
C GLY A 99 12.77 -7.08 -39.04
N THR A 100 13.39 -5.96 -38.65
CA THR A 100 14.30 -5.91 -37.50
C THR A 100 13.49 -5.72 -36.22
N ALA A 101 13.60 -6.65 -35.28
CA ALA A 101 13.01 -6.50 -33.95
C ALA A 101 13.70 -5.35 -33.19
N PRO A 102 12.97 -4.59 -32.36
CA PRO A 102 13.59 -3.62 -31.45
C PRO A 102 14.53 -4.36 -30.48
N PRO A 103 15.60 -3.71 -29.98
CA PRO A 103 16.44 -4.32 -28.96
C PRO A 103 15.62 -4.61 -27.70
N PRO A 104 15.95 -5.66 -26.93
CA PRO A 104 15.31 -5.92 -25.64
C PRO A 104 15.57 -4.75 -24.68
N PRO A 105 14.60 -4.40 -23.82
CA PRO A 105 14.79 -3.35 -22.84
C PRO A 105 15.92 -3.74 -21.87
N SER A 106 16.76 -2.76 -21.52
CA SER A 106 17.86 -2.96 -20.59
C SER A 106 17.41 -2.61 -19.16
N GLY A 107 17.57 -3.56 -18.23
CA GLY A 107 17.34 -3.37 -16.79
C GLY A 107 16.09 -4.09 -16.28
N ALA A 108 16.29 -5.08 -15.41
CA ALA A 108 15.22 -5.58 -14.54
C ALA A 108 14.91 -4.46 -13.53
N GLY A 109 13.63 -4.09 -13.37
CA GLY A 109 13.21 -2.99 -12.50
C GLY A 109 13.93 -3.04 -11.14
N ALA A 110 14.79 -2.06 -10.88
CA ALA A 110 15.70 -2.09 -9.73
C ALA A 110 14.91 -2.02 -8.42
N ARG A 111 15.31 -2.85 -7.44
CA ARG A 111 14.77 -2.76 -6.08
C ARG A 111 15.47 -1.63 -5.33
N VAL A 112 14.68 -0.71 -4.81
CA VAL A 112 15.15 0.40 -3.99
C VAL A 112 15.22 -0.06 -2.53
N THR A 113 16.33 0.27 -1.85
CA THR A 113 16.50 -0.09 -0.44
C THR A 113 16.00 1.05 0.44
N ALA A 114 15.15 0.72 1.41
CA ALA A 114 14.69 1.68 2.40
C ALA A 114 15.84 2.15 3.29
N PHE A 115 15.86 3.44 3.62
CA PHE A 115 16.74 3.95 4.68
C PHE A 115 16.08 3.74 6.04
N SER A 116 16.91 3.69 7.09
CA SER A 116 16.44 3.70 8.48
C SER A 116 16.62 5.12 9.04
N PRO A 117 15.54 5.83 9.37
CA PRO A 117 15.64 7.10 10.10
C PRO A 117 16.39 6.92 11.43
N PRO A 118 17.17 7.90 11.88
CA PRO A 118 17.73 7.87 13.24
C PRO A 118 16.61 7.83 14.28
N SER A 119 16.85 7.14 15.41
CA SER A 119 15.89 7.11 16.51
C SER A 119 15.71 8.51 17.11
N ALA A 120 14.47 8.92 17.30
CA ALA A 120 14.15 10.19 17.95
C ALA A 120 14.41 10.16 19.46
N MET A 121 14.58 8.98 20.07
CA MET A 121 14.75 8.82 21.52
C MET A 121 16.02 9.51 22.05
N GLY A 122 15.85 10.32 23.10
CA GLY A 122 16.92 11.09 23.73
C GLY A 122 16.67 12.58 23.63
N GLY A 123 17.45 13.38 24.35
CA GLY A 123 17.33 14.83 24.38
C GLY A 123 18.60 15.49 24.91
N SER A 124 18.78 16.76 24.58
CA SER A 124 19.96 17.56 24.94
C SER A 124 19.61 18.82 25.75
N GLY A 125 18.33 19.13 25.92
CA GLY A 125 17.89 20.33 26.62
C GLY A 125 18.29 20.32 28.10
N GLU A 126 18.96 21.38 28.54
CA GLU A 126 19.30 21.58 29.94
C GLU A 126 18.05 21.98 30.75
N SER A 127 17.98 21.51 31.99
CA SER A 127 16.95 21.94 32.93
C SER A 127 17.25 23.33 33.48
N PRO A 128 16.24 24.18 33.71
CA PRO A 128 16.41 25.48 34.35
C PRO A 128 17.01 25.38 35.76
N ASP A 129 17.67 26.45 36.23
CA ASP A 129 18.30 26.50 37.57
C ASP A 129 17.30 26.18 38.70
N TRP A 130 16.03 26.60 38.56
CA TRP A 130 14.98 26.37 39.55
C TRP A 130 14.43 24.94 39.57
N TRP A 131 14.82 24.07 38.63
CA TRP A 131 14.27 22.73 38.49
C TRP A 131 14.42 21.86 39.75
N HIS A 132 15.48 22.07 40.52
CA HIS A 132 15.70 21.36 41.78
C HIS A 132 14.56 21.56 42.79
N TYR A 133 13.91 22.73 42.82
CA TYR A 133 12.76 22.98 43.68
C TYR A 133 11.55 22.12 43.30
N VAL A 134 11.40 21.77 42.02
CA VAL A 134 10.33 20.86 41.57
C VAL A 134 10.64 19.44 42.02
N LEU A 135 11.89 18.99 41.86
CA LEU A 135 12.32 17.66 42.26
C LEU A 135 12.20 17.41 43.77
N ASP A 136 12.36 18.44 44.61
CA ASP A 136 12.16 18.34 46.06
C ASP A 136 10.71 18.01 46.46
N HIS A 137 9.74 18.27 45.57
CA HIS A 137 8.31 18.09 45.83
C HIS A 137 7.67 16.98 44.98
N ALA A 138 8.21 16.70 43.79
CA ALA A 138 7.71 15.71 42.87
C ALA A 138 8.86 14.85 42.31
N GLU A 139 9.14 13.74 43.00
CA GLU A 139 10.17 12.78 42.58
C GLU A 139 9.83 12.11 41.24
N GLY A 140 10.85 11.80 40.44
CA GLY A 140 10.72 11.04 39.20
C GLY A 140 10.29 11.85 37.98
N LEU A 141 10.04 13.15 38.12
CA LEU A 141 9.82 14.04 36.98
C LEU A 141 11.12 14.30 36.22
N VAL A 142 10.99 14.39 34.90
CA VAL A 142 12.09 14.74 34.00
C VAL A 142 11.68 16.02 33.28
N TRP A 143 12.60 16.98 33.23
CA TRP A 143 12.40 18.20 32.46
C TRP A 143 12.21 17.85 30.97
N PRO A 144 11.19 18.39 30.27
CA PRO A 144 11.04 18.17 28.84
C PRO A 144 12.26 18.70 28.12
N ASN A 145 13.15 17.83 27.69
CA ASN A 145 14.47 18.16 27.13
C ASN A 145 14.57 17.86 25.63
N ALA A 146 13.42 17.72 24.95
CA ALA A 146 13.33 17.57 23.50
C ALA A 146 13.97 18.74 22.72
N ASP A 147 14.60 18.45 21.59
CA ASP A 147 15.06 19.49 20.67
C ASP A 147 13.90 19.91 19.77
N THR A 148 13.21 20.99 20.15
CA THR A 148 12.03 21.49 19.42
C THR A 148 12.39 22.16 18.09
N GLY A 149 13.66 22.53 17.90
CA GLY A 149 14.18 22.98 16.61
C GLY A 149 14.31 21.82 15.64
N GLU A 150 14.99 20.75 16.06
CA GLU A 150 15.16 19.53 15.27
C GLU A 150 13.82 18.83 15.00
N LEU A 151 12.89 18.78 15.96
CA LEU A 151 11.53 18.27 15.73
C LEU A 151 10.81 19.03 14.61
N ARG A 152 10.90 20.37 14.59
CA ARG A 152 10.29 21.17 13.51
C ARG A 152 10.99 20.98 12.18
N SER A 153 12.32 20.88 12.17
CA SER A 153 13.10 20.56 10.96
C SER A 153 12.73 19.21 10.38
N ALA A 154 12.65 18.16 11.21
CA ALA A 154 12.16 16.84 10.81
C ALA A 154 10.72 16.91 10.30
N GLY A 155 9.86 17.68 10.98
CA GLY A 155 8.48 17.90 10.57
C GLY A 155 8.37 18.54 9.17
N GLN A 156 9.21 19.53 8.88
CA GLN A 156 9.28 20.17 7.56
C GLN A 156 9.80 19.20 6.50
N ALA A 157 10.82 18.40 6.79
CA ALA A 157 11.36 17.40 5.86
C ALA A 157 10.29 16.42 5.38
N TRP A 158 9.44 15.92 6.30
CA TRP A 158 8.30 15.07 5.95
C TRP A 158 7.27 15.80 5.07
N GLN A 159 6.96 17.07 5.37
CA GLN A 159 6.01 17.87 4.57
C GLN A 159 6.57 18.19 3.17
N ASP A 160 7.86 18.45 3.05
CA ASP A 160 8.55 18.63 1.76
C ASP A 160 8.48 17.37 0.92
N ALA A 161 8.77 16.21 1.53
CA ALA A 161 8.68 14.92 0.86
C ALA A 161 7.23 14.61 0.42
N ALA A 162 6.24 14.91 1.26
CA ALA A 162 4.82 14.76 0.91
C ALA A 162 4.44 15.56 -0.35
N ARG A 163 4.85 16.83 -0.41
CA ARG A 163 4.65 17.70 -1.59
C ARG A 163 5.39 17.18 -2.82
N SER A 164 6.62 16.71 -2.64
CA SER A 164 7.41 16.12 -3.73
C SER A 164 6.73 14.90 -4.34
N LEU A 165 6.14 14.02 -3.52
CA LEU A 165 5.40 12.85 -4.03
C LEU A 165 4.19 13.23 -4.89
N MET A 166 3.55 14.36 -4.64
CA MET A 166 2.36 14.76 -5.41
C MET A 166 2.68 15.13 -6.86
N THR A 167 3.93 15.46 -7.20
CA THR A 167 4.32 15.70 -8.60
C THR A 167 4.24 14.42 -9.44
N VAL A 168 4.39 13.25 -8.82
CA VAL A 168 4.35 11.93 -9.46
C VAL A 168 2.97 11.60 -10.03
N THR A 169 1.90 12.20 -9.49
CA THR A 169 0.54 12.01 -9.99
C THR A 169 0.41 12.44 -11.46
N GLY A 170 1.08 13.53 -11.85
CA GLY A 170 1.09 13.99 -13.24
C GLY A 170 1.78 13.01 -14.19
N GLN A 171 2.84 12.34 -13.74
CA GLN A 171 3.51 11.29 -14.52
C GLN A 171 2.62 10.05 -14.67
N CYS A 172 1.85 9.71 -13.64
CA CYS A 172 0.86 8.63 -13.72
C CYS A 172 -0.24 8.95 -14.74
N ASP A 173 -0.75 10.18 -14.74
CA ASP A 173 -1.77 10.63 -15.70
C ASP A 173 -1.25 10.61 -17.13
N GLU A 174 -0.01 11.05 -17.35
CA GLU A 174 0.66 11.00 -18.65
C GLU A 174 0.83 9.55 -19.15
N ALA A 175 1.32 8.65 -18.29
CA ALA A 175 1.46 7.23 -18.61
C ALA A 175 0.09 6.60 -18.97
N VAL A 176 -0.96 6.91 -18.20
CA VAL A 176 -2.33 6.44 -18.48
C VAL A 176 -2.82 6.93 -19.85
N ALA A 177 -2.58 8.20 -20.19
CA ALA A 177 -2.96 8.76 -21.48
C ALA A 177 -2.22 8.08 -22.65
N LEU A 178 -0.91 7.85 -22.50
CA LEU A 178 -0.07 7.20 -23.52
C LEU A 178 -0.46 5.73 -23.74
N LEU A 179 -0.76 4.99 -22.67
CA LEU A 179 -1.27 3.62 -22.73
C LEU A 179 -2.66 3.57 -23.36
N GLY A 180 -3.55 4.50 -23.00
CA GLY A 180 -4.91 4.58 -23.54
C GLY A 180 -4.98 4.92 -25.02
N ALA A 181 -3.92 5.50 -25.58
CA ALA A 181 -3.81 5.75 -27.02
C ALA A 181 -3.50 4.48 -27.83
N GLN A 182 -3.12 3.37 -27.17
CA GLN A 182 -2.77 2.11 -27.83
C GLN A 182 -4.01 1.23 -28.02
N ARG A 183 -4.15 0.61 -29.19
CA ARG A 183 -5.25 -0.31 -29.50
C ARG A 183 -4.84 -1.76 -29.23
N THR A 184 -4.87 -2.15 -27.96
CA THR A 184 -4.51 -3.52 -27.54
C THR A 184 -5.25 -3.96 -26.27
N PRO A 185 -5.55 -5.26 -26.10
CA PRO A 185 -6.29 -5.78 -24.93
C PRO A 185 -5.61 -5.52 -23.57
N GLU A 186 -4.30 -5.31 -23.56
CA GLU A 186 -3.49 -5.11 -22.35
C GLU A 186 -3.51 -3.66 -21.87
N ALA A 187 -3.87 -2.69 -22.72
CA ALA A 187 -3.83 -1.26 -22.39
C ALA A 187 -4.72 -0.89 -21.19
N PRO A 188 -5.99 -1.35 -21.07
CA PRO A 188 -6.83 -1.06 -19.91
C PRO A 188 -6.26 -1.60 -18.59
N HIS A 189 -5.64 -2.79 -18.62
CA HIS A 189 -5.00 -3.40 -17.45
C HIS A 189 -3.77 -2.61 -17.02
N ALA A 190 -2.93 -2.20 -17.98
CA ALA A 190 -1.78 -1.34 -17.71
C ALA A 190 -2.22 0.03 -17.15
N GLN A 191 -3.29 0.64 -17.68
CA GLN A 191 -3.85 1.88 -17.12
C GLN A 191 -4.38 1.70 -15.70
N ALA A 192 -5.07 0.60 -15.40
CA ALA A 192 -5.55 0.31 -14.05
C ALA A 192 -4.39 0.14 -13.05
N ALA A 193 -3.33 -0.56 -13.46
CA ALA A 193 -2.10 -0.70 -12.69
C ALA A 193 -1.45 0.65 -12.37
N VAL A 194 -1.32 1.54 -13.37
CA VAL A 194 -0.77 2.90 -13.17
C VAL A 194 -1.66 3.74 -12.25
N ARG A 195 -2.99 3.72 -12.44
CA ARG A 195 -3.93 4.45 -11.57
C ARG A 195 -3.84 3.98 -10.11
N ARG A 196 -3.70 2.67 -9.90
CA ARG A 196 -3.52 2.10 -8.56
C ARG A 196 -2.23 2.60 -7.91
N LEU A 197 -1.13 2.70 -8.64
CA LEU A 197 0.09 3.33 -8.12
C LEU A 197 -0.12 4.82 -7.81
N GLY A 198 -0.84 5.55 -8.66
CA GLY A 198 -1.24 6.94 -8.39
C GLY A 198 -2.03 7.10 -7.09
N ASP A 199 -2.99 6.21 -6.81
CA ASP A 199 -3.75 6.21 -5.55
C ASP A 199 -2.84 5.93 -4.33
N LEU A 200 -1.86 5.06 -4.47
CA LEU A 200 -0.89 4.73 -3.43
C LEU A 200 0.10 5.89 -3.17
N VAL A 201 0.53 6.62 -4.22
CA VAL A 201 1.26 7.89 -4.09
C VAL A 201 0.46 8.88 -3.24
N GLY A 202 -0.83 9.03 -3.53
CA GLY A 202 -1.78 9.86 -2.78
C GLY A 202 -1.84 9.51 -1.29
N GLN A 203 -1.94 8.21 -0.98
CA GLN A 203 -1.98 7.71 0.39
C GLN A 203 -0.66 7.96 1.14
N LEU A 204 0.49 7.66 0.52
CA LEU A 204 1.80 7.84 1.13
C LEU A 204 2.10 9.31 1.41
N SER A 205 1.76 10.22 0.49
CA SER A 205 1.91 11.66 0.69
C SER A 205 1.14 12.18 1.92
N ARG A 206 -0.09 11.67 2.14
CA ARG A 206 -0.86 12.02 3.35
C ARG A 206 -0.18 11.52 4.62
N GLN A 207 0.42 10.33 4.60
CA GLN A 207 1.16 9.82 5.76
C GLN A 207 2.38 10.67 6.09
N TYR A 208 3.16 11.05 5.07
CA TYR A 208 4.30 11.94 5.26
C TYR A 208 3.83 13.28 5.85
N SER A 209 2.72 13.83 5.36
CA SER A 209 2.11 15.03 5.94
C SER A 209 1.71 14.84 7.42
N SER A 210 1.10 13.70 7.78
CA SER A 210 0.70 13.39 9.15
C SER A 210 1.89 13.28 10.10
N LEU A 211 2.99 12.62 9.68
CA LEU A 211 4.25 12.59 10.44
C LEU A 211 4.79 14.00 10.65
N GLY A 212 4.82 14.80 9.59
CA GLY A 212 5.29 16.18 9.68
C GLY A 212 4.50 17.03 10.68
N GLN A 213 3.17 16.86 10.72
CA GLN A 213 2.29 17.53 11.68
C GLN A 213 2.44 17.01 13.10
N ALA A 214 2.73 15.72 13.28
CA ALA A 214 2.96 15.14 14.61
C ALA A 214 4.24 15.71 15.24
N CYS A 215 5.33 15.83 14.47
CA CYS A 215 6.57 16.45 14.95
C CYS A 215 6.36 17.92 15.35
N ALA A 216 5.68 18.70 14.50
CA ALA A 216 5.42 20.12 14.78
C ALA A 216 4.54 20.32 16.03
N ARG A 217 3.43 19.56 16.15
CA ARG A 217 2.56 19.60 17.33
C ARG A 217 3.30 19.22 18.61
N TYR A 218 4.12 18.18 18.56
CA TYR A 218 4.90 17.78 19.74
C TYR A 218 5.90 18.87 20.15
N ALA A 219 6.60 19.49 19.19
CA ALA A 219 7.49 20.61 19.47
C ALA A 219 6.76 21.79 20.14
N ASP A 220 5.56 22.13 19.66
CA ASP A 220 4.74 23.20 20.23
C ASP A 220 4.26 22.88 21.65
N HIS A 221 3.90 21.63 21.93
CA HIS A 221 3.54 21.19 23.28
C HIS A 221 4.72 21.29 24.26
N VAL A 222 5.91 20.87 23.83
CA VAL A 222 7.13 20.99 24.65
C VAL A 222 7.47 22.45 24.92
N ASP A 223 7.50 23.31 23.90
CA ASP A 223 7.81 24.74 24.10
C ASP A 223 6.78 25.42 25.00
N SER A 224 5.50 25.12 24.81
CA SER A 224 4.43 25.64 25.67
C SER A 224 4.59 25.19 27.12
N ALA A 225 4.95 23.91 27.36
CA ALA A 225 5.16 23.39 28.70
C ALA A 225 6.36 24.07 29.37
N ARG A 226 7.46 24.27 28.64
CA ARG A 226 8.67 24.95 29.13
C ARG A 226 8.41 26.42 29.47
N GLU A 227 7.73 27.14 28.59
CA GLU A 227 7.41 28.56 28.78
C GLU A 227 6.49 28.75 29.99
N GLN A 228 5.41 27.96 30.08
CA GLN A 228 4.49 28.01 31.22
C GLN A 228 5.20 27.68 32.54
N SER A 229 6.00 26.62 32.57
CA SER A 229 6.73 26.21 33.77
C SER A 229 7.73 27.27 34.23
N THR A 230 8.44 27.88 33.28
CA THR A 230 9.39 28.97 33.56
C THR A 230 8.66 30.19 34.09
N HIS A 231 7.55 30.58 33.46
CA HIS A 231 6.74 31.71 33.91
C HIS A 231 6.23 31.50 35.34
N ILE A 232 5.65 30.32 35.65
CA ILE A 232 5.19 29.97 37.01
C ILE A 232 6.32 30.13 38.02
N MET A 233 7.45 29.47 37.79
CA MET A 233 8.52 29.41 38.78
C MET A 233 9.24 30.74 38.95
N GLU A 234 9.46 31.50 37.88
CA GLU A 234 10.07 32.83 37.99
C GLU A 234 9.20 33.81 38.78
N GLY A 235 7.87 33.80 38.59
CA GLY A 235 7.02 34.67 39.39
C GLY A 235 6.85 34.21 40.82
N VAL A 236 6.74 32.90 41.07
CA VAL A 236 6.73 32.38 42.44
C VAL A 236 8.01 32.81 43.16
N LEU A 237 9.19 32.63 42.55
CA LEU A 237 10.47 33.04 43.14
C LEU A 237 10.60 34.57 43.30
N ALA A 238 9.93 35.35 42.45
CA ALA A 238 9.85 36.81 42.56
C ALA A 238 8.76 37.32 43.54
N GLY A 239 7.92 36.42 44.09
CA GLY A 239 6.80 36.77 44.97
C GLY A 239 5.61 37.42 44.25
N LEU A 240 5.40 37.08 42.98
CA LEU A 240 4.28 37.55 42.15
C LEU A 240 3.12 36.57 42.20
N ALA A 241 1.89 37.09 42.22
CA ALA A 241 0.70 36.26 41.99
C ALA A 241 0.61 35.89 40.50
N ILE A 242 0.86 34.62 40.17
CA ILE A 242 0.75 34.08 38.82
C ILE A 242 -0.48 33.20 38.68
N THR A 243 -1.11 33.24 37.51
CA THR A 243 -2.15 32.29 37.07
C THR A 243 -1.63 31.62 35.81
N ALA A 244 -1.41 30.29 35.81
CA ALA A 244 -1.17 29.58 34.56
C ALA A 244 -2.48 29.35 33.81
N VAL A 245 -2.47 29.61 32.50
CA VAL A 245 -3.53 29.19 31.59
C VAL A 245 -2.99 27.99 30.81
N VAL A 246 -3.42 26.78 31.18
CA VAL A 246 -3.04 25.55 30.48
C VAL A 246 -3.78 25.48 29.15
N GLY A 247 -3.09 25.82 28.07
CA GLY A 247 -3.62 25.90 26.71
C GLY A 247 -3.82 24.55 26.00
N ILE A 248 -4.51 23.58 26.62
CA ILE A 248 -5.11 22.41 25.94
C ILE A 248 -6.40 22.03 26.71
N GLY A 249 -7.50 22.76 26.48
CA GLY A 249 -8.85 22.29 26.85
C GLY A 249 -9.23 22.12 28.34
N LEU A 250 -8.37 22.39 29.32
CA LEU A 250 -8.74 22.36 30.75
C LEU A 250 -8.27 23.62 31.48
N THR A 251 -9.21 24.51 31.80
CA THR A 251 -9.00 25.63 32.72
C THR A 251 -9.00 25.11 34.16
N LEU A 252 -7.82 24.90 34.74
CA LEU A 252 -7.67 24.78 36.20
C LEU A 252 -7.52 26.19 36.78
N VAL A 253 -8.58 26.67 37.41
CA VAL A 253 -8.56 27.91 38.21
C VAL A 253 -7.94 27.57 39.56
N THR A 254 -6.72 28.02 39.82
CA THR A 254 -6.15 28.01 41.18
C THR A 254 -6.49 29.34 41.87
N PHE A 255 -7.11 29.25 43.04
CA PHE A 255 -7.64 30.37 43.82
C PHE A 255 -6.78 30.55 45.07
N GLY A 256 -6.31 31.77 45.33
CA GLY A 256 -6.18 32.32 46.69
C GLY A 256 -4.79 32.75 47.16
N GLY A 257 -4.59 34.07 47.31
CA GLY A 257 -3.51 34.65 48.13
C GLY A 257 -3.35 36.16 47.95
N SER A 258 -4.05 36.97 48.76
CA SER A 258 -3.88 38.42 48.85
C SER A 258 -2.96 38.80 50.02
N ASP A 259 -1.80 39.38 49.73
CA ASP A 259 -1.25 40.64 50.27
C ASP A 259 0.27 40.71 50.04
N ALA A 260 0.71 41.85 49.51
CA ALA A 260 2.11 42.10 49.15
C ALA A 260 2.97 42.41 50.38
N ALA A 261 4.00 41.59 50.62
CA ALA A 261 5.22 41.98 51.34
C ALA A 261 6.42 41.18 50.79
N ALA A 262 7.39 41.86 50.19
CA ALA A 262 8.56 41.25 49.57
C ALA A 262 9.60 40.78 50.61
N ALA A 263 10.01 39.51 50.52
CA ALA A 263 11.39 39.02 50.33
C ALA A 263 11.47 37.51 50.66
N ALA A 264 11.87 36.71 49.67
CA ALA A 264 11.84 35.24 49.59
C ALA A 264 10.41 34.68 49.50
N ALA A 265 10.10 34.01 48.38
CA ALA A 265 8.93 33.15 48.24
C ALA A 265 8.84 32.26 49.48
N ALA A 266 7.68 32.23 50.15
CA ALA A 266 7.51 31.32 51.27
C ALA A 266 7.69 29.88 50.75
N SER A 267 8.27 28.97 51.53
CA SER A 267 8.46 27.57 51.09
C SER A 267 7.17 26.92 50.61
N ALA A 268 6.02 27.37 51.14
CA ALA A 268 4.69 26.94 50.69
C ALA A 268 4.31 27.45 49.28
N GLU A 269 4.71 28.67 48.90
CA GLU A 269 4.47 29.22 47.55
C GLU A 269 5.33 28.48 46.52
N VAL A 270 6.59 28.20 46.86
CA VAL A 270 7.48 27.37 46.02
C VAL A 270 6.93 25.96 45.84
N ALA A 271 6.41 25.35 46.91
CA ALA A 271 5.77 24.04 46.84
C ALA A 271 4.52 24.06 45.93
N ALA A 272 3.67 25.08 46.03
CA ALA A 272 2.49 25.23 45.19
C ALA A 272 2.86 25.44 43.70
N GLY A 273 3.87 26.27 43.42
CA GLY A 273 4.40 26.45 42.07
C GLY A 273 4.99 25.17 41.47
N ALA A 274 5.71 24.38 42.28
CA ALA A 274 6.24 23.09 41.86
C ALA A 274 5.12 22.07 41.49
N GLU A 275 4.03 22.04 42.27
CA GLU A 275 2.86 21.19 41.97
C GLU A 275 2.15 21.64 40.69
N GLU A 276 2.04 22.95 40.46
CA GLU A 276 1.47 23.51 39.22
C GLU A 276 2.31 23.16 37.99
N VAL A 277 3.65 23.26 38.10
CA VAL A 277 4.58 22.80 37.05
C VAL A 277 4.40 21.30 36.77
N ALA A 278 4.33 20.45 37.80
CA ALA A 278 4.11 19.02 37.62
C ALA A 278 2.81 18.72 36.84
N GLY A 279 1.75 19.49 37.09
CA GLY A 279 0.51 19.43 36.32
C GLY A 279 0.69 19.79 34.84
N VAL A 280 1.39 20.90 34.55
CA VAL A 280 1.71 21.32 33.17
C VAL A 280 2.46 20.24 32.41
N LEU A 281 3.46 19.61 33.05
CA LEU A 281 4.25 18.54 32.45
C LEU A 281 3.43 17.28 32.16
N THR A 282 2.46 16.96 33.02
CA THR A 282 1.54 15.84 32.81
C THR A 282 0.69 16.06 31.56
N VAL A 283 0.12 17.26 31.40
CA VAL A 283 -0.67 17.62 30.20
C VAL A 283 0.18 17.56 28.93
N CYS A 284 1.45 17.99 28.99
CA CYS A 284 2.37 17.87 27.87
C CYS A 284 2.63 16.40 27.48
N ALA A 285 2.78 15.51 28.47
CA ALA A 285 2.95 14.08 28.23
C ALA A 285 1.69 13.43 27.62
N GLU A 286 0.49 13.86 28.03
CA GLU A 286 -0.78 13.42 27.43
C GLU A 286 -0.89 13.85 25.96
N ALA A 287 -0.54 15.09 25.65
CA ALA A 287 -0.54 15.61 24.28
C ALA A 287 0.49 14.89 23.38
N ALA A 288 1.63 14.49 23.94
CA ALA A 288 2.58 13.61 23.25
C ALA A 288 1.95 12.24 22.93
N GLY A 289 1.08 11.73 23.79
CA GLY A 289 0.27 10.53 23.56
C GLY A 289 -0.68 10.64 22.36
N GLU A 290 -1.27 11.81 22.10
CA GLU A 290 -2.06 12.05 20.89
C GLU A 290 -1.19 12.00 19.62
N GLY A 291 0.02 12.56 19.69
CA GLY A 291 1.03 12.45 18.63
C GLY A 291 1.43 11.00 18.36
N ALA A 292 1.58 10.19 19.42
CA ALA A 292 1.86 8.77 19.33
C ALA A 292 0.73 7.98 18.64
N ALA A 293 -0.53 8.31 18.91
CA ALA A 293 -1.68 7.68 18.23
C ALA A 293 -1.66 7.96 16.71
N VAL A 294 -1.39 9.20 16.31
CA VAL A 294 -1.26 9.58 14.88
C VAL A 294 -0.12 8.81 14.21
N ALA A 295 1.01 8.63 14.89
CA ALA A 295 2.12 7.82 14.38
C ALA A 295 1.75 6.34 14.26
N GLY A 296 0.95 5.79 15.19
CA GLY A 296 0.39 4.44 15.09
C GLY A 296 -0.48 4.24 13.85
N ASP A 297 -1.38 5.18 13.56
CA ASP A 297 -2.23 5.14 12.36
C ASP A 297 -1.40 5.18 11.06
N VAL A 298 -0.31 5.96 11.06
CA VAL A 298 0.66 5.99 9.95
C VAL A 298 1.34 4.63 9.79
N ALA A 299 1.77 3.98 10.86
CA ALA A 299 2.39 2.66 10.77
C ALA A 299 1.42 1.61 10.18
N THR A 300 0.17 1.58 10.63
CA THR A 300 -0.87 0.67 10.08
C THR A 300 -1.13 0.94 8.61
N THR A 301 -1.36 2.20 8.24
CA THR A 301 -1.64 2.56 6.83
C THR A 301 -0.42 2.25 5.93
N ALA A 302 0.81 2.28 6.48
CA ALA A 302 2.01 1.95 5.72
C ALA A 302 2.10 0.45 5.43
N VAL A 303 1.56 -0.40 6.31
CA VAL A 303 1.38 -1.83 6.04
C VAL A 303 0.38 -2.04 4.91
N ASP A 304 -0.74 -1.33 4.91
CA ASP A 304 -1.75 -1.42 3.84
C ASP A 304 -1.19 -0.98 2.48
N ILE A 305 -0.42 0.11 2.46
CA ILE A 305 0.29 0.56 1.26
C ILE A 305 1.25 -0.52 0.76
N LYS A 306 2.08 -1.10 1.65
CA LYS A 306 3.00 -2.18 1.28
C LYS A 306 2.28 -3.41 0.73
N SER A 307 1.17 -3.81 1.34
CA SER A 307 0.32 -4.90 0.81
C SER A 307 -0.23 -4.55 -0.58
N GLY A 308 -0.62 -3.30 -0.80
CA GLY A 308 -1.04 -2.81 -2.11
C GLY A 308 0.07 -2.77 -3.17
N LEU A 309 1.33 -2.64 -2.75
CA LEU A 309 2.51 -2.64 -3.62
C LEU A 309 3.03 -4.04 -3.95
N ALA A 310 2.71 -5.04 -3.12
CA ALA A 310 3.22 -6.41 -3.26
C ALA A 310 3.03 -7.04 -4.65
N PRO A 311 1.87 -6.89 -5.34
CA PRO A 311 1.71 -7.43 -6.69
C PRO A 311 2.68 -6.83 -7.70
N PHE A 312 2.97 -5.52 -7.60
CA PHE A 312 3.92 -4.84 -8.47
C PHE A 312 5.36 -5.24 -8.16
N GLU A 313 5.68 -5.44 -6.88
CA GLU A 313 6.99 -5.91 -6.45
C GLU A 313 7.29 -7.37 -6.82
N ALA A 314 6.26 -8.20 -6.96
CA ALA A 314 6.39 -9.60 -7.37
C ALA A 314 6.42 -9.77 -8.89
N ALA A 315 5.89 -8.81 -9.64
CA ALA A 315 5.80 -8.92 -11.10
C ALA A 315 7.19 -8.96 -11.76
N GLU A 316 7.43 -9.98 -12.57
CA GLU A 316 8.65 -10.15 -13.37
C GLU A 316 8.33 -10.04 -14.86
N PRO A 317 9.15 -9.30 -15.64
CA PRO A 317 8.94 -9.17 -17.08
C PRO A 317 9.29 -10.47 -17.81
N GLU A 318 8.34 -11.02 -18.56
CA GLU A 318 8.55 -12.18 -19.43
C GLU A 318 8.80 -11.75 -20.88
N LEU A 319 9.95 -12.18 -21.43
CA LEU A 319 10.28 -12.00 -22.84
C LEU A 319 9.62 -13.12 -23.65
N ALA A 320 8.81 -12.75 -24.65
CA ALA A 320 8.16 -13.74 -25.50
C ALA A 320 9.17 -14.34 -26.51
N GLU A 321 9.17 -15.68 -26.64
CA GLU A 321 9.96 -16.37 -27.66
C GLU A 321 9.25 -16.24 -29.03
N VAL A 322 9.70 -15.31 -29.89
CA VAL A 322 9.10 -15.11 -31.20
C VAL A 322 9.82 -15.96 -32.25
N THR A 323 9.18 -17.05 -32.68
CA THR A 323 9.66 -17.87 -33.81
C THR A 323 9.09 -17.39 -35.14
N ALA A 324 9.92 -17.30 -36.17
CA ALA A 324 9.47 -16.92 -37.51
C ALA A 324 8.61 -18.04 -38.12
N VAL A 325 7.37 -17.72 -38.50
CA VAL A 325 6.50 -18.68 -39.20
C VAL A 325 6.97 -18.81 -40.64
N GLU A 326 7.66 -19.91 -40.96
CA GLU A 326 7.86 -20.33 -42.35
C GLU A 326 6.49 -20.73 -42.93
N GLY A 327 6.08 -20.02 -43.97
CA GLY A 327 4.71 -20.05 -44.46
C GLY A 327 4.25 -21.44 -44.92
N THR A 328 3.07 -21.83 -44.47
CA THR A 328 2.19 -22.73 -45.23
C THR A 328 0.76 -22.20 -45.16
N GLU A 329 0.11 -22.22 -46.32
CA GLU A 329 -1.26 -21.75 -46.53
C GLU A 329 -2.28 -22.64 -45.82
N GLY A 330 -3.30 -22.02 -45.22
CA GLY A 330 -4.62 -22.66 -45.04
C GLY A 330 -5.26 -22.53 -43.67
N GLY A 331 -6.43 -21.87 -43.64
CA GLY A 331 -7.53 -22.21 -42.72
C GLY A 331 -7.60 -21.44 -41.41
N ALA A 332 -8.59 -20.56 -41.29
CA ALA A 332 -9.10 -20.11 -40.02
C ALA A 332 -9.83 -21.28 -39.32
N ASP A 333 -9.40 -21.65 -38.10
CA ASP A 333 -10.28 -22.19 -37.07
C ASP A 333 -9.55 -22.16 -35.71
N GLY A 334 -10.07 -21.35 -34.79
CA GLY A 334 -9.64 -21.31 -33.40
C GLY A 334 -10.42 -22.36 -32.61
N ALA A 335 -9.86 -23.56 -32.51
CA ALA A 335 -10.28 -24.57 -31.54
C ALA A 335 -9.06 -25.43 -31.19
N THR A 336 -8.51 -25.26 -29.99
CA THR A 336 -7.59 -26.26 -29.42
C THR A 336 -8.42 -27.49 -29.08
N THR A 337 -8.34 -28.55 -29.89
CA THR A 337 -9.11 -29.78 -29.71
C THR A 337 -8.44 -30.74 -28.71
N GLY A 338 -9.14 -31.09 -27.63
CA GLY A 338 -8.78 -32.14 -26.65
C GLY A 338 -9.27 -31.81 -25.22
N PRO A 339 -9.49 -32.82 -24.35
CA PRO A 339 -9.84 -32.61 -22.94
C PRO A 339 -8.72 -31.85 -22.21
N ARG A 340 -9.10 -30.90 -21.35
CA ARG A 340 -8.18 -30.16 -20.48
C ARG A 340 -8.61 -30.20 -19.03
N GLN A 341 -7.64 -30.01 -18.14
CA GLN A 341 -7.90 -29.86 -16.73
C GLN A 341 -8.71 -28.58 -16.47
N VAL A 342 -9.82 -28.73 -15.75
CA VAL A 342 -10.68 -27.65 -15.30
C VAL A 342 -11.03 -27.81 -13.83
N PHE A 343 -11.31 -26.68 -13.20
CA PHE A 343 -11.70 -26.57 -11.80
C PHE A 343 -13.10 -25.97 -11.65
N ARG A 344 -13.84 -26.40 -10.63
CA ARG A 344 -15.16 -25.85 -10.31
C ARG A 344 -15.43 -25.97 -8.81
N ALA A 345 -15.73 -24.85 -8.16
CA ALA A 345 -16.28 -24.87 -6.81
C ALA A 345 -17.79 -25.17 -6.86
N ASP A 346 -18.27 -26.03 -5.95
CA ASP A 346 -19.68 -26.41 -5.88
C ASP A 346 -20.07 -26.84 -4.47
N THR A 347 -21.24 -26.44 -3.98
CA THR A 347 -21.68 -26.71 -2.60
C THR A 347 -22.22 -28.13 -2.40
N ARG A 348 -22.38 -28.92 -3.46
CA ARG A 348 -22.80 -30.32 -3.38
C ARG A 348 -21.64 -31.18 -2.87
N ASP A 349 -21.97 -32.30 -2.22
CA ASP A 349 -20.97 -33.20 -1.64
C ASP A 349 -20.27 -34.06 -2.70
N PRO A 350 -19.08 -34.61 -2.39
CA PRO A 350 -18.31 -35.44 -3.32
C PRO A 350 -19.07 -36.67 -3.84
N GLU A 351 -19.90 -37.33 -3.01
CA GLU A 351 -20.66 -38.52 -3.43
C GLU A 351 -21.65 -38.16 -4.53
N THR A 352 -22.35 -37.04 -4.38
CA THR A 352 -23.28 -36.52 -5.38
C THR A 352 -22.58 -36.20 -6.70
N ILE A 353 -21.48 -35.43 -6.68
CA ILE A 353 -20.79 -35.03 -7.91
C ILE A 353 -20.06 -36.19 -8.59
N PHE A 354 -19.46 -37.10 -7.84
CA PHE A 354 -18.78 -38.27 -8.43
C PHE A 354 -19.77 -39.23 -9.09
N ARG A 355 -21.00 -39.34 -8.56
CA ARG A 355 -22.05 -40.18 -9.16
C ARG A 355 -22.70 -39.52 -10.38
N ASP A 356 -23.12 -38.26 -10.24
CA ASP A 356 -24.02 -37.62 -11.20
C ASP A 356 -23.29 -36.68 -12.17
N GLY A 357 -22.05 -36.30 -11.88
CA GLY A 357 -21.30 -35.29 -12.61
C GLY A 357 -21.90 -33.88 -12.50
N PHE A 358 -21.41 -32.97 -13.34
CA PHE A 358 -21.96 -31.63 -13.49
C PHE A 358 -22.93 -31.58 -14.67
N GLN A 359 -24.21 -31.37 -14.37
CA GLN A 359 -25.27 -31.27 -15.37
C GLN A 359 -25.49 -29.81 -15.79
N PRO A 360 -25.72 -29.53 -17.09
CA PRO A 360 -26.14 -28.22 -17.54
C PRO A 360 -27.58 -27.93 -17.09
N LYS A 361 -27.98 -26.65 -17.10
CA LYS A 361 -29.31 -26.22 -16.65
C LYS A 361 -30.40 -26.43 -17.72
N GLY A 362 -30.02 -26.55 -18.99
CA GLY A 362 -30.92 -26.78 -20.12
C GLY A 362 -30.14 -27.04 -21.41
N SER A 363 -30.69 -26.61 -22.55
CA SER A 363 -30.14 -26.90 -23.89
C SER A 363 -29.78 -25.65 -24.71
N ASN A 364 -29.73 -24.46 -24.09
CA ASN A 364 -29.36 -23.21 -24.76
C ASN A 364 -27.84 -23.14 -25.00
N THR A 365 -27.43 -23.04 -26.26
CA THR A 365 -26.02 -23.01 -26.68
C THR A 365 -25.48 -21.60 -26.96
N ASP A 366 -26.22 -20.54 -26.62
CA ASP A 366 -25.72 -19.16 -26.73
C ASP A 366 -24.68 -18.88 -25.64
N LEU A 367 -23.41 -18.82 -26.05
CA LEU A 367 -22.28 -18.60 -25.15
C LEU A 367 -22.32 -17.20 -24.54
N THR A 368 -22.68 -16.17 -25.30
CA THR A 368 -22.72 -14.78 -24.81
C THR A 368 -23.83 -14.60 -23.78
N GLU A 369 -25.01 -15.19 -24.02
CA GLU A 369 -26.09 -15.22 -23.04
C GLU A 369 -25.68 -15.99 -21.78
N HIS A 370 -25.00 -17.14 -21.94
CA HIS A 370 -24.51 -17.95 -20.82
C HIS A 370 -23.65 -17.15 -19.85
N VAL A 371 -22.64 -16.47 -20.37
CA VAL A 371 -21.65 -15.74 -19.55
C VAL A 371 -22.20 -14.43 -18.99
N THR A 372 -23.16 -13.80 -19.68
CA THR A 372 -23.67 -12.48 -19.27
C THR A 372 -24.73 -12.58 -18.18
N MET A 373 -25.60 -13.59 -18.25
CA MET A 373 -26.80 -13.64 -17.41
C MET A 373 -27.08 -15.00 -16.77
N ASN A 374 -26.21 -16.00 -16.99
CA ASN A 374 -26.32 -17.35 -16.41
C ASN A 374 -27.75 -17.92 -16.45
N PRO A 375 -28.35 -18.04 -17.66
CA PRO A 375 -29.76 -18.29 -17.83
C PRO A 375 -30.14 -19.69 -17.30
N ALA A 376 -31.38 -19.82 -16.82
CA ALA A 376 -31.88 -21.06 -16.23
C ALA A 376 -31.99 -22.24 -17.21
N ASN A 377 -31.73 -22.03 -18.50
CA ASN A 377 -31.76 -23.04 -19.57
C ASN A 377 -30.40 -23.22 -20.28
N SER A 378 -29.28 -22.74 -19.72
CA SER A 378 -27.95 -22.87 -20.35
C SER A 378 -27.52 -24.34 -20.55
N ASN A 379 -26.96 -24.65 -21.72
CA ASN A 379 -26.32 -25.92 -22.05
C ASN A 379 -24.87 -26.03 -21.52
N PHE A 380 -24.35 -24.98 -20.89
CA PHE A 380 -22.97 -24.93 -20.43
C PHE A 380 -22.87 -25.12 -18.92
N VAL A 381 -21.83 -25.84 -18.51
CA VAL A 381 -21.32 -25.86 -17.14
C VAL A 381 -20.12 -24.93 -17.07
N SER A 382 -20.23 -23.88 -16.26
CA SER A 382 -19.13 -22.95 -15.99
C SER A 382 -18.03 -23.65 -15.19
N THR A 383 -16.83 -23.66 -15.74
CA THR A 383 -15.61 -24.13 -15.06
C THR A 383 -14.50 -23.12 -15.29
N THR A 384 -13.34 -23.29 -14.66
CA THR A 384 -12.19 -22.42 -14.88
C THR A 384 -10.93 -23.24 -15.09
N HIS A 385 -9.97 -22.71 -15.84
CA HIS A 385 -8.64 -23.33 -15.97
C HIS A 385 -7.66 -22.85 -14.89
N SER A 386 -8.10 -22.01 -13.95
CA SER A 386 -7.28 -21.45 -12.87
C SER A 386 -7.78 -21.92 -11.49
N MET A 387 -6.90 -22.58 -10.72
CA MET A 387 -7.19 -22.93 -9.32
C MET A 387 -7.53 -21.68 -8.49
N GLU A 388 -6.79 -20.58 -8.68
CA GLU A 388 -7.03 -19.33 -7.95
C GLU A 388 -8.41 -18.75 -8.24
N SER A 389 -8.88 -18.79 -9.50
CA SER A 389 -10.24 -18.38 -9.85
C SER A 389 -11.28 -19.28 -9.17
N ALA A 390 -11.02 -20.59 -9.06
CA ALA A 390 -11.90 -21.53 -8.36
C ALA A 390 -11.94 -21.27 -6.84
N GLU A 391 -10.81 -20.96 -6.21
CA GLU A 391 -10.72 -20.59 -4.79
C GLU A 391 -11.45 -19.28 -4.49
N ASN A 392 -11.26 -18.27 -5.33
CA ASN A 392 -12.00 -17.00 -5.23
C ASN A 392 -13.52 -17.23 -5.34
N PHE A 393 -13.95 -18.06 -6.28
CA PHE A 393 -15.37 -18.39 -6.43
C PHE A 393 -15.91 -19.23 -5.26
N ALA A 394 -15.14 -20.20 -4.75
CA ALA A 394 -15.47 -20.98 -3.55
C ALA A 394 -15.76 -20.07 -2.35
N GLY A 395 -14.93 -19.03 -2.14
CA GLY A 395 -15.16 -18.01 -1.11
C GLY A 395 -16.48 -17.25 -1.27
N GLN A 396 -16.89 -16.94 -2.51
CA GLN A 396 -18.15 -16.24 -2.79
C GLN A 396 -19.37 -17.11 -2.49
N ILE A 397 -19.33 -18.39 -2.88
CA ILE A 397 -20.45 -19.32 -2.68
C ILE A 397 -20.41 -20.03 -1.32
N ARG A 398 -19.39 -19.78 -0.49
CA ARG A 398 -19.13 -20.46 0.79
C ARG A 398 -19.07 -21.98 0.62
N SER A 399 -18.38 -22.42 -0.42
CA SER A 399 -18.12 -23.85 -0.67
C SER A 399 -16.80 -24.26 -0.04
N ASP A 400 -16.80 -25.42 0.60
CA ASP A 400 -15.58 -26.08 1.06
C ASP A 400 -15.01 -27.03 0.00
N TYR A 401 -15.66 -27.15 -1.16
CA TYR A 401 -15.29 -28.10 -2.22
C TYR A 401 -14.90 -27.40 -3.52
N ILE A 402 -13.73 -27.79 -4.04
CA ILE A 402 -13.24 -27.45 -5.38
C ILE A 402 -12.95 -28.76 -6.13
N TYR A 403 -13.71 -29.03 -7.19
CA TYR A 403 -13.60 -30.23 -8.02
C TYR A 403 -12.63 -30.01 -9.17
N GLN A 404 -11.80 -31.01 -9.45
CA GLN A 404 -10.96 -31.09 -10.65
C GLN A 404 -11.54 -32.13 -11.61
N ALA A 405 -11.58 -31.81 -12.89
CA ALA A 405 -12.07 -32.70 -13.94
C ALA A 405 -11.29 -32.50 -15.25
N GLN A 406 -11.37 -33.49 -16.13
CA GLN A 406 -11.00 -33.34 -17.55
C GLN A 406 -12.25 -33.03 -18.36
N ALA A 407 -12.24 -31.91 -19.08
CA ALA A 407 -13.38 -31.53 -19.91
C ALA A 407 -12.94 -30.85 -21.21
N GLU A 408 -13.70 -31.10 -22.28
CA GLU A 408 -13.64 -30.30 -23.49
C GLU A 408 -14.62 -29.13 -23.34
N GLY A 409 -14.11 -27.91 -23.44
CA GLY A 409 -14.93 -26.72 -23.26
C GLY A 409 -14.41 -25.56 -24.07
N ILE A 410 -15.23 -24.52 -24.17
CA ILE A 410 -14.94 -23.30 -24.91
C ILE A 410 -14.23 -22.33 -23.96
N ASP A 411 -13.06 -21.84 -24.36
CA ASP A 411 -12.40 -20.77 -23.62
C ASP A 411 -13.16 -19.47 -23.88
N VAL A 412 -13.83 -18.95 -22.86
CA VAL A 412 -14.70 -17.77 -22.98
C VAL A 412 -13.91 -16.55 -23.40
N ASN A 413 -12.71 -16.36 -22.84
CA ASN A 413 -11.87 -15.21 -23.13
C ASN A 413 -11.28 -15.29 -24.53
N ALA A 414 -10.82 -16.47 -24.95
CA ALA A 414 -10.34 -16.66 -26.31
C ALA A 414 -11.46 -16.50 -27.36
N THR A 415 -12.70 -16.85 -26.99
CA THR A 415 -13.84 -16.83 -27.93
C THR A 415 -14.51 -15.46 -28.01
N LEU A 416 -14.74 -14.79 -26.88
CA LEU A 416 -15.47 -13.52 -26.82
C LEU A 416 -14.55 -12.30 -26.81
N GLY A 417 -13.26 -12.46 -26.47
CA GLY A 417 -12.31 -11.36 -26.37
C GLY A 417 -12.85 -10.23 -25.47
N GLU A 418 -12.88 -9.01 -26.01
CA GLU A 418 -13.39 -7.81 -25.31
C GLU A 418 -14.88 -7.87 -24.97
N SER A 419 -15.65 -8.79 -25.58
CA SER A 419 -17.07 -9.00 -25.25
C SER A 419 -17.27 -9.96 -24.08
N SER A 420 -16.19 -10.52 -23.50
CA SER A 420 -16.27 -11.31 -22.27
C SER A 420 -16.64 -10.39 -21.10
N PRO A 421 -17.79 -10.60 -20.42
CA PRO A 421 -18.23 -9.73 -19.34
C PRO A 421 -17.39 -9.89 -18.06
N PHE A 422 -16.80 -11.07 -17.85
CA PHE A 422 -16.08 -11.43 -16.63
C PHE A 422 -14.73 -12.12 -16.94
N PRO A 423 -13.78 -11.43 -17.59
CA PRO A 423 -12.56 -12.07 -18.09
C PRO A 423 -11.64 -12.63 -16.98
N TRP A 424 -11.73 -12.11 -15.75
CA TRP A 424 -10.97 -12.62 -14.60
C TRP A 424 -11.43 -14.01 -14.09
N GLU A 425 -12.58 -14.51 -14.56
CA GLU A 425 -13.08 -15.84 -14.16
C GLU A 425 -12.29 -16.98 -14.84
N ASN A 426 -11.49 -16.67 -15.87
CA ASN A 426 -10.71 -17.65 -16.63
C ASN A 426 -11.61 -18.80 -17.13
N GLU A 427 -12.84 -18.46 -17.52
CA GLU A 427 -13.93 -19.43 -17.68
C GLU A 427 -13.70 -20.33 -18.89
N ILE A 428 -13.84 -21.63 -18.64
CA ILE A 428 -14.02 -22.67 -19.64
C ILE A 428 -15.48 -23.12 -19.58
N ALA A 429 -16.28 -22.73 -20.57
CA ALA A 429 -17.68 -23.11 -20.67
C ALA A 429 -17.80 -24.51 -21.29
N VAL A 430 -18.19 -25.50 -20.49
CA VAL A 430 -18.25 -26.91 -20.93
C VAL A 430 -19.66 -27.24 -21.46
N PRO A 431 -19.84 -27.48 -22.76
CA PRO A 431 -21.16 -27.81 -23.32
C PRO A 431 -21.60 -29.23 -22.94
N GLY A 432 -22.87 -29.41 -22.60
CA GLY A 432 -23.47 -30.73 -22.35
C GLY A 432 -23.17 -31.34 -20.99
N GLY A 433 -22.35 -30.68 -20.16
CA GLY A 433 -22.00 -31.14 -18.82
C GLY A 433 -20.70 -31.92 -18.75
N ILE A 434 -20.36 -32.34 -17.53
CA ILE A 434 -19.17 -33.13 -17.22
C ILE A 434 -19.66 -34.42 -16.55
N PRO A 435 -19.46 -35.61 -17.14
CA PRO A 435 -19.87 -36.86 -16.52
C PRO A 435 -19.05 -37.14 -15.27
N GLY A 436 -19.63 -37.85 -14.29
CA GLY A 436 -18.95 -38.14 -13.02
C GLY A 436 -17.61 -38.86 -13.19
N GLU A 437 -17.49 -39.75 -14.19
CA GLU A 437 -16.25 -40.45 -14.53
C GLU A 437 -15.14 -39.57 -15.09
N ALA A 438 -15.44 -38.33 -15.51
CA ALA A 438 -14.45 -37.35 -15.93
C ALA A 438 -13.96 -36.43 -14.79
N VAL A 439 -14.55 -36.55 -13.59
CA VAL A 439 -14.12 -35.83 -12.39
C VAL A 439 -13.00 -36.62 -11.71
N GLU A 440 -11.81 -36.02 -11.61
CA GLU A 440 -10.61 -36.64 -11.03
C GLU A 440 -10.69 -36.77 -9.51
N GLY A 441 -11.27 -35.77 -8.86
CA GLY A 441 -11.40 -35.68 -7.42
C GLY A 441 -11.74 -34.27 -6.97
N VAL A 442 -11.63 -34.04 -5.66
CA VAL A 442 -12.06 -32.79 -5.03
C VAL A 442 -11.15 -32.45 -3.86
N TRP A 443 -10.81 -31.16 -3.72
CA TRP A 443 -10.28 -30.62 -2.47
C TRP A 443 -11.43 -30.30 -1.53
N GLY A 444 -11.44 -30.94 -0.36
CA GLY A 444 -12.39 -30.67 0.73
C GLY A 444 -11.69 -30.21 2.02
N PRO A 445 -12.44 -30.06 3.13
CA PRO A 445 -11.90 -29.62 4.42
C PRO A 445 -10.73 -30.45 4.95
N GLU A 446 -10.72 -31.75 4.65
CA GLU A 446 -9.70 -32.71 5.10
C GLU A 446 -8.60 -32.95 4.04
N GLY A 447 -8.60 -32.18 2.95
CA GLY A 447 -7.66 -32.31 1.84
C GLY A 447 -8.27 -33.00 0.61
N TRP A 448 -7.40 -33.60 -0.21
CA TRP A 448 -7.78 -34.18 -1.50
C TRP A 448 -8.51 -35.52 -1.34
N ILE A 449 -9.65 -35.66 -2.01
CA ILE A 449 -10.47 -36.87 -2.08
C ILE A 449 -10.54 -37.32 -3.55
N PRO A 450 -9.88 -38.42 -3.94
CA PRO A 450 -9.91 -38.91 -5.31
C PRO A 450 -11.26 -39.54 -5.65
N ASN A 451 -11.71 -39.40 -6.89
CA ASN A 451 -12.91 -40.08 -7.39
C ASN A 451 -12.56 -41.53 -7.78
N PRO A 452 -13.14 -42.55 -7.10
CA PRO A 452 -12.85 -43.94 -7.43
C PRO A 452 -13.38 -44.39 -8.80
N ALA A 453 -14.29 -43.62 -9.41
CA ALA A 453 -14.87 -43.88 -10.72
C ALA A 453 -14.19 -43.09 -11.86
N TYR A 454 -13.11 -42.35 -11.59
CA TYR A 454 -12.40 -41.56 -12.61
C TYR A 454 -11.78 -42.45 -13.70
N LEU A 455 -12.00 -42.08 -14.96
CA LEU A 455 -11.43 -42.71 -16.15
C LEU A 455 -10.56 -41.68 -16.91
N PRO A 456 -9.23 -41.85 -16.96
CA PRO A 456 -8.30 -40.89 -17.56
C PRO A 456 -8.30 -40.87 -19.09
#